data_AF-A0AAN8BK11-F1
#
_entry.id   AF-A0AAN8BK11-F1
#
_cell.length_a   1.000
_cell.length_b   1.000
_cell.length_c   1.000
_cell.angle_alpha   90.00
_cell.angle_beta   90.00
_cell.angle_gamma   90.00
#
_symmetry.space_group_name_H-M   'P 1'
#
loop_
_entity.id
_entity.type
_entity.pdbx_description
1 polymer ?
#
loop_
_entity_poly.entity_id
_entity_poly.type
_entity_poly.pdbx_seq_one_letter_code
_entity_poly.pdbx_strand_id
1 'polypeptide(L)'
;MFQEVWGRSFCRTIEKLVEVVQEYPTEVEHIYSPACVPLVRCAGCCGDENLECHATLTTNVTMQLLKIRPSEPGQEYVEMTFVEHQTCECRVKKRIVKVERKRQRGRGRKRKEKQKPKPKECDSCQNPRR
;
A
#
# COMPACT_ATOMS: atom_id res chain seq x y z
N MET A 1 29.44 -19.64 13.75
CA MET A 1 30.21 -19.62 12.48
C MET A 1 29.37 -19.01 11.35
N PHE A 2 29.98 -18.51 10.26
CA PHE A 2 29.29 -17.86 9.13
C PHE A 2 28.13 -18.68 8.52
N GLN A 3 28.32 -19.99 8.31
CA GLN A 3 27.32 -20.87 7.68
C GLN A 3 26.00 -20.94 8.45
N GLU A 4 26.05 -20.86 9.79
CA GLU A 4 24.86 -20.86 10.63
C GLU A 4 24.05 -19.58 10.45
N VAL A 5 24.73 -18.43 10.40
CA VAL A 5 24.10 -17.13 10.16
C VAL A 5 23.49 -17.11 8.77
N TRP A 6 24.23 -17.57 7.75
CA TRP A 6 23.74 -17.69 6.38
C TRP A 6 22.50 -18.59 6.31
N GLY A 7 22.55 -19.80 6.88
CA GLY A 7 21.43 -20.74 6.85
C GLY A 7 20.17 -20.23 7.56
N ARG A 8 20.33 -19.49 8.67
CA ARG A 8 19.19 -18.90 9.40
C ARG A 8 18.59 -17.67 8.72
N SER A 9 19.39 -16.93 7.96
CA SER A 9 18.98 -15.71 7.25
C SER A 9 18.50 -15.96 5.82
N PHE A 10 18.83 -17.11 5.23
CA PHE A 10 18.36 -17.47 3.89
C PHE A 10 16.83 -17.64 3.83
N CYS A 11 16.25 -17.32 2.67
CA CYS A 11 14.81 -17.39 2.38
C CYS A 11 14.18 -18.72 2.84
N ARG A 12 13.27 -18.63 3.82
CA ARG A 12 12.54 -19.77 4.39
C ARG A 12 11.25 -19.33 5.05
N THR A 13 10.46 -20.29 5.52
CA THR A 13 9.28 -20.06 6.36
C THR A 13 9.70 -19.72 7.79
N ILE A 14 9.15 -18.63 8.33
CA ILE A 14 9.41 -18.15 9.69
C ILE A 14 8.06 -17.72 10.29
N GLU A 15 7.81 -18.05 11.55
CA GLU A 15 6.66 -17.51 12.29
C GLU A 15 6.86 -16.01 12.53
N LYS A 16 5.87 -15.21 12.12
CA LYS A 16 5.86 -13.77 12.36
C LYS A 16 4.48 -13.31 12.80
N LEU A 17 4.44 -12.24 13.59
CA LEU A 17 3.19 -11.58 13.93
C LEU A 17 2.74 -10.72 12.75
N VAL A 18 1.51 -10.93 12.30
CA VAL A 18 0.88 -10.17 11.23
C VAL A 18 -0.33 -9.45 11.79
N GLU A 19 -0.42 -8.15 11.53
CA GLU A 19 -1.57 -7.34 11.93
C GLU A 19 -2.82 -7.75 11.14
N VAL A 20 -3.92 -7.98 11.85
CA VAL A 20 -5.18 -8.44 11.25
C VAL A 20 -5.72 -7.42 10.24
N VAL A 21 -5.59 -6.13 10.55
CA VAL A 21 -6.05 -5.03 9.68
C VAL A 21 -5.27 -4.89 8.38
N GLN A 22 -4.02 -5.38 8.33
CA GLN A 22 -3.23 -5.38 7.08
C GLN A 22 -3.72 -6.47 6.12
N GLU A 23 -4.15 -7.61 6.66
CA GLU A 23 -4.70 -8.72 5.88
C GLU A 23 -6.16 -8.45 5.46
N TYR A 24 -6.92 -7.73 6.30
CA TYR A 24 -8.32 -7.39 6.06
C TYR A 24 -8.57 -5.86 6.12
N PRO A 25 -8.05 -5.09 5.14
CA PRO A 25 -8.14 -3.63 5.17
C PRO A 25 -9.56 -3.07 4.97
N THR A 26 -10.52 -3.89 4.54
CA THR A 26 -11.91 -3.48 4.31
C THR A 26 -12.73 -3.35 5.60
N GLU A 27 -12.24 -3.86 6.74
CA GLU A 27 -12.96 -3.93 8.01
C GLU A 27 -12.68 -2.72 8.92
N VAL A 28 -12.73 -1.49 8.38
CA VAL A 28 -12.29 -0.25 9.06
C VAL A 28 -13.10 0.14 10.31
N GLU A 29 -14.26 -0.46 10.53
CA GLU A 29 -15.15 -0.15 11.66
C GLU A 29 -14.90 -1.04 12.90
N HIS A 30 -13.95 -1.97 12.82
CA HIS A 30 -13.79 -3.04 13.80
C HIS A 30 -12.40 -3.04 14.45
N ILE A 31 -12.38 -3.32 15.76
CA ILE A 31 -11.16 -3.63 16.49
C ILE A 31 -11.13 -5.14 16.73
N TYR A 32 -10.00 -5.76 16.44
CA TYR A 32 -9.78 -7.19 16.67
C TYR A 32 -8.88 -7.41 17.90
N SER A 33 -9.23 -8.39 18.72
CA SER A 33 -8.43 -8.85 19.85
C SER A 33 -8.16 -10.36 19.73
N PRO A 34 -6.89 -10.79 19.59
CA PRO A 34 -5.70 -9.96 19.45
C PRO A 34 -5.68 -9.16 18.13
N ALA A 35 -4.95 -8.04 18.10
CA ALA A 35 -4.80 -7.21 16.90
C ALA A 35 -3.78 -7.77 15.88
N CYS A 36 -2.95 -8.72 16.31
CA CYS A 36 -2.03 -9.46 15.45
C CYS A 36 -2.09 -10.96 15.76
N VAL A 37 -1.77 -11.78 14.76
CA VAL A 37 -1.78 -13.24 14.85
C VAL A 37 -0.43 -13.82 14.40
N PRO A 38 0.05 -14.91 15.04
CA PRO A 38 1.25 -15.60 14.60
C PRO A 38 0.96 -16.39 13.33
N LEU A 39 1.70 -16.13 12.25
CA LEU A 39 1.57 -16.84 10.98
C LEU A 39 2.93 -17.24 10.42
N VAL A 40 3.00 -18.43 9.85
CA VAL A 40 4.17 -18.89 9.09
C VAL A 40 4.21 -18.17 7.75
N ARG A 41 5.26 -17.39 7.51
CA ARG A 41 5.43 -16.57 6.30
C ARG A 41 6.86 -16.65 5.78
N CYS A 42 7.03 -16.43 4.49
CA CYS A 42 8.34 -16.39 3.86
C CYS A 42 9.08 -15.13 4.30
N ALA A 43 10.31 -15.31 4.76
CA ALA A 43 11.20 -14.25 5.19
C ALA A 43 12.66 -14.68 5.01
N GLY A 44 13.57 -13.70 5.02
CA GLY A 44 14.99 -13.91 4.78
C GLY A 44 15.49 -13.24 3.51
N CYS A 45 16.79 -13.37 3.26
CA CYS A 45 17.47 -12.82 2.09
C CYS A 45 17.82 -13.91 1.08
N CYS A 46 18.00 -13.51 -0.18
CA CYS A 46 18.30 -14.40 -1.30
C CYS A 46 19.77 -14.37 -1.77
N GLY A 47 20.63 -13.62 -1.07
CA GLY A 47 22.04 -13.42 -1.44
C GLY A 47 22.28 -12.52 -2.66
N ASP A 48 21.28 -12.27 -3.50
CA ASP A 48 21.30 -11.36 -4.65
C ASP A 48 20.19 -10.31 -4.52
N GLU A 49 20.52 -9.04 -4.73
CA GLU A 49 19.59 -7.92 -4.61
C GLU A 49 18.50 -7.92 -5.70
N ASN A 50 18.73 -8.59 -6.82
CA ASN A 50 17.74 -8.78 -7.90
C ASN A 50 16.76 -9.91 -7.61
N LEU A 51 16.99 -10.69 -6.54
CA LEU A 51 16.10 -11.75 -6.10
C LEU A 51 15.26 -11.30 -4.91
N GLU A 52 14.09 -11.91 -4.77
CA GLU A 52 13.16 -11.66 -3.68
C GLU A 52 12.54 -12.98 -3.22
N CYS A 53 12.31 -13.10 -1.91
CA CYS A 53 11.81 -14.31 -1.28
C CYS A 53 10.28 -14.37 -1.41
N HIS A 54 9.76 -15.34 -2.15
CA HIS A 54 8.33 -15.49 -2.44
C HIS A 54 7.82 -16.86 -2.04
N ALA A 55 6.56 -16.94 -1.63
CA ALA A 55 5.88 -18.22 -1.38
C ALA A 55 5.67 -18.97 -2.68
N THR A 56 5.83 -20.29 -2.64
CA THR A 56 5.51 -21.18 -3.76
C THR A 56 4.29 -22.04 -3.49
N LEU A 57 4.05 -22.38 -2.23
CA LEU A 57 2.85 -23.05 -1.76
C LEU A 57 2.34 -22.35 -0.52
N THR A 58 1.02 -22.22 -0.43
CA THR A 58 0.32 -21.57 0.67
C THR A 58 -0.85 -22.42 1.14
N THR A 59 -1.19 -22.29 2.41
CA THR A 59 -2.41 -22.87 2.99
C THR A 59 -3.14 -21.86 3.83
N ASN A 60 -4.42 -22.12 4.05
CA ASN A 60 -5.26 -21.29 4.89
C ASN A 60 -5.33 -21.89 6.30
N VAL A 61 -5.26 -21.03 7.31
CA VAL A 61 -5.46 -21.39 8.71
C VAL A 61 -6.55 -20.50 9.27
N THR A 62 -7.54 -21.11 9.91
CA THR A 62 -8.63 -20.38 10.55
C THR A 62 -8.32 -20.21 12.04
N MET A 63 -8.45 -18.99 12.53
CA MET A 63 -8.24 -18.62 13.92
C MET A 63 -9.46 -17.88 14.45
N GLN A 64 -9.75 -18.06 15.73
CA GLN A 64 -10.84 -17.35 16.41
C GLN A 64 -10.31 -16.08 17.06
N LEU A 65 -10.93 -14.94 16.74
CA LEU A 65 -10.60 -13.63 17.30
C LEU A 65 -11.87 -13.01 17.91
N LEU A 66 -11.68 -12.07 18.83
CA LEU A 66 -12.74 -11.19 19.29
C LEU A 66 -12.85 -9.98 18.36
N LYS A 67 -14.06 -9.73 17.85
CA LYS A 67 -14.41 -8.54 17.07
C LYS A 67 -15.23 -7.59 17.95
N ILE A 68 -14.77 -6.36 18.01
CA ILE A 68 -15.30 -5.31 18.87
C ILE A 68 -15.72 -4.15 17.97
N ARG A 69 -16.99 -3.76 18.05
CA ARG A 69 -17.54 -2.58 17.38
C ARG A 69 -17.58 -1.42 18.37
N PRO A 70 -16.81 -0.34 18.20
CA PRO A 70 -16.82 0.77 19.15
C PRO A 70 -18.20 1.45 19.28
N SER A 71 -19.01 1.40 18.21
CA SER A 71 -20.34 2.00 18.15
C SER A 71 -21.44 1.18 18.84
N GLU A 72 -21.22 -0.12 19.10
CA GLU A 72 -22.22 -1.04 19.63
C GLU A 72 -21.71 -1.70 20.91
N PRO A 73 -22.52 -1.78 21.99
CA PRO A 73 -22.12 -2.53 23.17
C PRO A 73 -22.14 -4.03 22.86
N GLY A 74 -20.96 -4.63 22.69
CA GLY A 74 -20.82 -6.07 22.45
C GLY A 74 -19.43 -6.49 21.98
N GLN A 75 -19.11 -7.76 22.20
CA GLN A 75 -17.94 -8.42 21.64
C GLN A 75 -18.40 -9.77 21.08
N GLU A 76 -18.01 -10.08 19.84
CA GLU A 76 -18.35 -11.35 19.20
C GLU A 76 -17.08 -12.13 18.87
N TYR A 77 -17.12 -13.46 19.07
CA TYR A 77 -16.08 -14.33 18.54
C TYR A 77 -16.33 -14.58 17.06
N VAL A 78 -15.31 -14.40 16.25
CA VAL A 78 -15.35 -14.57 14.80
C VAL A 78 -14.18 -15.43 14.35
N GLU A 79 -14.47 -16.34 13.44
CA GLU A 79 -13.46 -17.12 12.73
C GLU A 79 -12.95 -16.33 11.54
N MET A 80 -11.64 -16.09 11.52
CA MET A 80 -10.92 -15.40 10.45
C MET A 80 -9.91 -16.35 9.82
N THR A 81 -9.75 -16.29 8.50
CA THR A 81 -8.94 -17.25 7.74
C THR A 81 -7.71 -16.62 7.11
N PHE A 82 -6.55 -16.85 7.70
CA PHE A 82 -5.29 -16.26 7.26
C PHE A 82 -4.54 -17.19 6.32
N VAL A 83 -3.70 -16.60 5.46
CA VAL A 83 -2.78 -17.36 4.60
C VAL A 83 -1.47 -17.62 5.34
N GLU A 84 -1.03 -18.87 5.36
CA GLU A 84 0.32 -19.29 5.74
C GLU A 84 1.10 -19.79 4.53
N HIS A 85 2.42 -19.66 4.57
CA HIS A 85 3.31 -20.13 3.52
C HIS A 85 3.91 -21.47 3.93
N GLN A 86 3.85 -22.48 3.06
CA GLN A 86 4.46 -23.79 3.32
C GLN A 86 5.88 -23.89 2.79
N THR A 87 6.14 -23.28 1.62
CA THR A 87 7.45 -23.34 0.94
C THR A 87 7.79 -22.00 0.34
N CYS A 88 9.09 -21.67 0.30
CA CYS A 88 9.60 -20.38 -0.15
C CYS A 88 10.73 -20.57 -1.16
N GLU A 89 10.80 -19.68 -2.15
CA GLU A 89 11.87 -19.66 -3.15
C GLU A 89 12.29 -18.23 -3.49
N CYS A 90 13.55 -18.07 -3.89
CA CYS A 90 14.10 -16.82 -4.40
C CYS A 90 13.78 -16.67 -5.89
N ARG A 91 13.03 -15.62 -6.24
CA ARG A 91 12.61 -15.32 -7.62
C ARG A 91 13.08 -13.95 -8.07
N VAL A 92 13.30 -13.79 -9.37
CA VAL A 92 13.76 -12.52 -9.97
C VAL A 92 12.70 -11.44 -9.79
N LYS A 93 13.13 -10.27 -9.28
CA LYS A 93 12.28 -9.09 -9.13
C LYS A 93 11.79 -8.61 -10.49
N LYS A 94 10.48 -8.38 -10.62
CA LYS A 94 9.91 -7.72 -11.80
C LYS A 94 10.24 -6.23 -11.73
N ARG A 95 11.03 -5.72 -12.69
CA ARG A 95 11.30 -4.28 -12.80
C ARG A 95 9.98 -3.54 -13.09
N ILE A 96 9.51 -2.73 -12.16
CA ILE A 96 8.40 -1.81 -12.41
C ILE A 96 8.95 -0.68 -13.29
N VAL A 97 8.77 -0.78 -14.61
CA VAL A 97 9.04 0.33 -15.50
C VAL A 97 7.96 1.38 -15.23
N LYS A 98 8.29 2.44 -14.47
CA LYS A 98 7.42 3.60 -14.33
C LYS A 98 7.29 4.23 -15.72
N VAL A 99 6.23 3.89 -16.45
CA VAL A 99 5.88 4.58 -17.70
C VAL A 99 5.40 5.97 -17.29
N GLU A 100 6.31 6.95 -17.35
CA GLU A 100 5.92 8.35 -17.29
C GLU A 100 4.95 8.60 -18.46
N ARG A 101 3.66 8.74 -18.14
CA ARG A 101 2.65 9.19 -19.09
C ARG A 101 3.03 10.60 -19.53
N LYS A 102 3.80 10.70 -20.63
CA LYS A 102 4.11 11.95 -21.34
C LYS A 102 2.76 12.60 -21.70
N ARG A 103 2.32 13.57 -20.89
CA ARG A 103 1.15 14.40 -21.17
C ARG A 103 1.42 15.09 -22.52
N GLN A 104 0.70 14.70 -23.57
CA GLN A 104 0.74 15.39 -24.84
C GLN A 104 0.32 16.85 -24.60
N ARG A 105 1.27 17.78 -24.77
CA ARG A 105 0.99 19.22 -24.76
C ARG A 105 -0.03 19.51 -25.85
N GLY A 106 -1.25 19.88 -25.46
CA GLY A 106 -2.32 20.26 -26.37
C GLY A 106 -1.87 21.38 -27.30
N ARG A 107 -2.04 21.15 -28.61
CA ARG A 107 -1.79 22.16 -29.65
C ARG A 107 -2.71 23.37 -29.41
N GLY A 108 -2.11 24.53 -29.16
CA GLY A 108 -2.79 25.79 -28.92
C GLY A 108 -3.72 26.19 -30.08
N ARG A 109 -4.95 26.59 -29.75
CA ARG A 109 -5.88 27.24 -30.67
C ARG A 109 -5.38 28.66 -30.96
N LYS A 110 -5.05 28.95 -32.22
CA LYS A 110 -4.80 30.32 -32.73
C LYS A 110 -6.02 31.19 -32.46
N ARG A 111 -5.88 32.23 -31.63
CA ARG A 111 -6.90 33.27 -31.42
C ARG A 111 -6.76 34.29 -32.56
N LYS A 112 -7.76 34.38 -33.44
CA LYS A 112 -7.85 35.42 -34.49
C LYS A 112 -8.11 36.77 -33.82
N GLU A 113 -7.19 37.69 -34.06
CA GLU A 113 -7.24 39.11 -33.72
C GLU A 113 -8.24 39.84 -34.63
N LYS A 114 -9.19 40.60 -34.06
CA LYS A 114 -9.87 41.73 -34.74
C LYS A 114 -10.36 42.80 -33.74
N GLN A 115 -9.63 43.93 -33.79
CA GLN A 115 -10.07 45.34 -33.80
C GLN A 115 -10.89 45.92 -32.62
N LYS A 116 -10.24 46.83 -31.88
CA LYS A 116 -10.85 47.90 -31.07
C LYS A 116 -11.44 49.01 -31.96
N PRO A 117 -12.45 49.72 -31.45
CA PRO A 117 -12.28 51.17 -31.28
C PRO A 117 -12.60 51.65 -29.85
N LYS A 118 -11.82 52.64 -29.40
CA LYS A 118 -11.99 53.52 -28.20
C LYS A 118 -13.04 54.62 -28.52
N PRO A 119 -13.31 55.64 -27.67
CA PRO A 119 -13.21 55.79 -26.19
C PRO A 119 -14.50 56.43 -25.59
N LYS A 120 -14.66 56.51 -24.25
CA LYS A 120 -15.25 57.68 -23.53
C LYS A 120 -14.75 57.73 -22.08
N GLU A 121 -14.43 58.94 -21.64
CA GLU A 121 -13.81 59.36 -20.38
C GLU A 121 -14.77 59.37 -19.19
N CYS A 122 -14.26 59.20 -17.97
CA CYS A 122 -14.45 60.09 -16.80
C CYS A 122 -13.67 59.47 -15.62
N ASP A 123 -12.51 60.00 -15.22
CA ASP A 123 -12.25 61.15 -14.34
C ASP A 123 -12.57 60.89 -12.85
N SER A 124 -11.51 61.01 -12.02
CA SER A 124 -11.50 60.97 -10.54
C SER A 124 -11.78 59.58 -9.90
N CYS A 125 -11.10 59.07 -8.87
CA CYS A 125 -10.35 59.65 -7.77
C CYS A 125 -9.22 58.70 -7.29
N GLN A 126 -8.19 59.29 -6.70
CA GLN A 126 -7.06 58.63 -6.05
C GLN A 126 -7.43 58.07 -4.65
N ASN A 127 -6.89 56.88 -4.35
CA ASN A 127 -6.36 56.37 -3.05
C ASN A 127 -7.27 56.30 -1.78
N PRO A 128 -6.85 55.62 -0.68
CA PRO A 128 -5.69 54.73 -0.46
C PRO A 128 -6.02 53.39 0.25
N ARG A 129 -4.96 52.58 0.38
CA ARG A 129 -4.85 51.36 1.20
C ARG A 129 -5.11 51.62 2.69
N ARG A 130 -5.81 50.69 3.35
CA ARG A 130 -5.50 50.20 4.70
C ARG A 130 -5.97 48.76 4.84
#